data_AF-A0A2S5GFX0-F1
#
_entry.id   AF-A0A2S5GFX0-F1
#
_cell.length_a   1.000
_cell.length_b   1.000
_cell.length_c   1.000
_cell.angle_alpha   90.00
_cell.angle_beta   90.00
_cell.angle_gamma   90.00
#
_symmetry.space_group_name_H-M   'P 1'
#
loop_
_entity.id
_entity.type
_entity.pdbx_description
1 polymer ?
#
loop_
_entity_poly.entity_id
_entity_poly.type
_entity_poly.pdbx_seq_one_letter_code
_entity_poly.pdbx_strand_id
1 'polypeptide(L)'
;MATRDSIEACLSQCEEVILFAKEEYKKASLQEHDNDDAFAQCQLDLEKASMDLEKILKSANHQQEDMLQRKRLQIQELQNQMILLRH
;
A
#
# COMPACT_ATOMS: atom_id res chain seq x y z
N MET A 1 15.66 -10.97 13.62
CA MET A 1 16.02 -9.58 13.27
C MET A 1 15.74 -9.43 11.79
N ALA A 2 14.76 -8.61 11.38
CA ALA A 2 14.64 -8.27 9.96
C ALA A 2 15.95 -7.60 9.55
N THR A 3 16.57 -8.09 8.48
CA THR A 3 17.75 -7.42 7.94
C THR A 3 17.30 -6.04 7.44
N ARG A 4 18.17 -5.05 7.60
CA ARG A 4 17.91 -3.68 7.13
C ARG A 4 17.46 -3.68 5.66
N ASP A 5 18.04 -4.57 4.85
CA ASP A 5 17.71 -4.74 3.44
C ASP A 5 16.26 -5.20 3.22
N SER A 6 15.72 -6.09 4.07
CA SER A 6 14.32 -6.52 3.96
C SER A 6 13.34 -5.39 4.28
N ILE A 7 13.70 -4.52 5.23
CA ILE A 7 12.89 -3.35 5.58
C ILE A 7 12.91 -2.35 4.43
N GLU A 8 14.08 -2.06 3.89
CA GLU A 8 14.26 -1.13 2.76
C GLU A 8 13.53 -1.64 1.50
N ALA A 9 13.66 -2.93 1.18
CA ALA A 9 12.94 -3.55 0.07
C ALA A 9 11.42 -3.48 0.23
N CYS A 10 10.90 -3.76 1.43
CA CYS A 10 9.47 -3.67 1.70
C CYS A 10 8.97 -2.23 1.60
N LEU A 11 9.73 -1.26 2.11
CA LEU A 11 9.39 0.16 2.00
C LEU A 11 9.37 0.61 0.54
N SER A 12 10.36 0.22 -0.27
CA SER A 12 10.41 0.51 -1.70
C SER A 12 9.20 -0.07 -2.44
N GLN A 13 8.89 -1.35 -2.18
CA GLN A 13 7.72 -2.02 -2.77
C GLN A 13 6.41 -1.31 -2.38
N CYS A 14 6.27 -0.93 -1.10
CA CYS A 14 5.10 -0.17 -0.65
C CYS A 14 4.98 1.17 -1.37
N GLU A 15 6.09 1.88 -1.61
CA GLU A 15 6.07 3.15 -2.33
C GLU A 15 5.66 2.99 -3.80
N GLU A 16 6.16 1.95 -4.48
CA GLU A 16 5.76 1.62 -5.84
C GLU A 16 4.26 1.32 -5.92
N VAL A 17 3.74 0.50 -5.00
CA VAL A 17 2.31 0.16 -4.95
C VAL A 17 1.45 1.40 -4.64
N ILE A 18 1.88 2.25 -3.71
CA ILE A 18 1.17 3.51 -3.39
C ILE A 18 1.13 4.43 -4.62
N LEU A 19 2.23 4.53 -5.35
CA LEU A 19 2.31 5.40 -6.53
C LEU A 19 1.39 4.88 -7.63
N PHE A 20 1.44 3.58 -7.91
CA PHE A 20 0.54 2.92 -8.86
C PHE A 20 -0.93 3.08 -8.48
N ALA A 21 -1.28 2.81 -7.22
CA ALA A 21 -2.64 2.96 -6.71
C ALA A 21 -3.17 4.41 -6.80
N LYS A 22 -2.31 5.42 -6.59
CA LYS A 22 -2.68 6.83 -6.77
C LYS A 22 -2.95 7.17 -8.24
N GLU A 23 -2.15 6.64 -9.16
CA GLU A 23 -2.39 6.83 -10.58
C GLU A 23 -3.69 6.17 -11.03
N GLU A 24 -3.95 4.94 -10.58
CA GLU A 24 -5.20 4.23 -10.87
C GLU A 24 -6.41 4.93 -10.24
N TYR A 25 -6.31 5.41 -9.01
CA TYR A 25 -7.36 6.24 -8.38
C TYR A 25 -7.67 7.48 -9.23
N LYS A 26 -6.64 8.19 -9.71
CA LYS A 26 -6.83 9.37 -10.55
C LYS A 26 -7.49 9.02 -11.89
N LYS A 27 -7.09 7.91 -12.53
CA LYS A 27 -7.69 7.45 -13.78
C LYS A 27 -9.15 7.04 -13.57
N ALA A 28 -9.44 6.25 -12.54
CA ALA A 28 -10.78 5.82 -12.17
C ALA A 28 -11.69 7.00 -11.77
N SER A 29 -11.13 8.08 -11.22
CA SER A 29 -11.89 9.29 -10.91
C SER A 29 -12.21 10.15 -12.15
N LEU A 30 -11.51 9.96 -13.27
CA LEU A 30 -11.64 10.77 -14.48
C LEU A 30 -12.48 10.10 -15.59
N GLN A 31 -12.62 8.78 -15.57
CA GLN A 31 -13.41 7.98 -16.51
C GLN A 31 -14.44 7.17 -15.71
N GLU A 32 -15.66 7.02 -16.21
CA GLU A 32 -16.68 6.14 -15.60
C GLU A 32 -16.21 4.67 -15.62
N HIS A 33 -15.44 4.26 -14.61
CA HIS A 33 -15.15 2.88 -14.22
C HIS A 33 -14.84 1.86 -15.34
N ASP A 34 -14.14 2.26 -16.40
CA ASP A 34 -13.74 1.33 -17.49
C ASP A 34 -12.65 0.31 -17.05
N ASN A 35 -12.05 0.45 -15.87
CA ASN A 35 -10.88 -0.32 -15.42
C ASN A 35 -11.07 -1.06 -14.08
N ASP A 36 -12.17 -1.80 -13.94
CA ASP A 36 -12.46 -2.61 -12.76
C ASP A 36 -11.35 -3.63 -12.42
N ASP A 37 -10.67 -4.19 -13.44
CA ASP A 37 -9.59 -5.17 -13.25
C ASP A 37 -8.31 -4.55 -12.67
N ALA A 38 -7.87 -3.40 -13.21
CA ALA A 38 -6.67 -2.71 -12.72
C ALA A 38 -6.89 -2.19 -11.30
N PHE A 39 -8.11 -1.77 -11.00
CA PHE A 39 -8.52 -1.35 -9.67
C PHE A 39 -8.54 -2.52 -8.67
N ALA A 40 -9.11 -3.68 -9.05
CA ALA A 40 -9.09 -4.88 -8.23
C ALA A 40 -7.65 -5.37 -7.98
N GLN A 41 -6.79 -5.30 -8.99
CA GLN A 41 -5.37 -5.63 -8.86
C GLN A 41 -4.66 -4.67 -7.89
N CYS A 42 -4.88 -3.36 -8.01
CA CYS A 42 -4.38 -2.38 -7.04
C CYS A 42 -4.78 -2.69 -5.60
N GLN A 43 -6.06 -3.05 -5.38
CA GLN A 43 -6.56 -3.40 -4.05
C GLN A 43 -5.84 -4.63 -3.48
N LEU A 44 -5.60 -5.65 -4.30
CA LEU A 44 -4.85 -6.85 -3.89
C LEU A 44 -3.39 -6.52 -3.58
N ASP A 45 -2.76 -5.64 -4.34
CA ASP A 45 -1.37 -5.26 -4.14
C ASP A 45 -1.18 -4.38 -2.89
N LEU A 46 -2.12 -3.47 -2.62
CA LEU A 46 -2.17 -2.71 -1.35
C LEU A 46 -2.35 -3.65 -0.14
N GLU A 47 -3.20 -4.67 -0.27
CA GLU A 47 -3.41 -5.65 0.79
C GLU A 47 -2.16 -6.48 1.06
N LYS A 48 -1.49 -6.98 0.01
CA LYS A 48 -0.19 -7.67 0.14
C LYS A 48 0.86 -6.79 0.80
N ALA A 49 0.99 -5.54 0.36
CA ALA A 49 1.93 -4.59 0.94
C ALA A 49 1.66 -4.36 2.43
N SER A 50 0.39 -4.22 2.83
CA SER A 50 0.01 -4.12 4.25
C SER A 50 0.37 -5.39 5.04
N MET A 51 0.10 -6.58 4.49
CA MET A 51 0.43 -7.85 5.14
C MET A 51 1.94 -8.02 5.33
N ASP A 52 2.74 -7.65 4.33
CA ASP A 52 4.20 -7.75 4.40
C ASP A 52 4.81 -6.74 5.38
N LEU A 53 4.26 -5.52 5.44
CA LEU A 53 4.59 -4.57 6.49
C LEU A 53 4.34 -5.17 7.87
N GLU A 54 3.17 -5.77 8.12
CA GLU A 54 2.84 -6.39 9.41
C GLU A 54 3.78 -7.53 9.80
N LYS A 55 4.25 -8.33 8.84
CA LYS A 55 5.25 -9.38 9.10
C LYS A 55 6.58 -8.79 9.55
N ILE A 56 7.04 -7.73 8.90
CA ILE A 56 8.32 -7.08 9.21
C ILE A 56 8.23 -6.33 10.54
N LEU A 57 7.09 -5.67 10.81
CA LEU A 57 6.80 -4.91 12.02
C LEU A 57 7.00 -5.76 13.28
N LYS A 58 6.64 -7.05 13.25
CA LYS A 58 6.88 -8.01 14.36
C LYS A 58 8.35 -8.24 14.71
N SER A 59 9.27 -7.87 13.81
CA SER A 59 10.71 -8.11 13.95
C SER A 59 11.55 -6.82 13.88
N ALA A 60 10.86 -5.67 13.80
CA ALA A 60 11.44 -4.34 13.73
C ALA A 60 11.79 -3.82 15.13
N ASN A 61 12.74 -2.88 15.21
CA ASN A 61 12.99 -2.13 16.44
C ASN A 61 12.04 -0.92 16.57
N HIS A 62 12.03 -0.26 17.72
CA HIS A 62 11.08 0.82 18.00
C HIS A 62 11.12 1.99 16.99
N GLN A 63 12.31 2.34 16.46
CA GLN A 63 12.46 3.39 15.45
C GLN A 63 11.89 2.97 14.09
N GLN A 64 12.13 1.72 13.70
CA GLN A 64 11.60 1.13 12.48
C GLN A 64 10.09 0.90 12.58
N GLU A 65 9.60 0.54 13.76
CA GLU A 65 8.19 0.32 14.05
C GLU A 65 7.36 1.57 13.75
N ASP A 66 7.75 2.73 14.29
CA ASP A 66 7.06 4.01 14.02
C ASP A 66 7.02 4.34 12.53
N MET A 67 8.13 4.13 11.81
CA MET A 67 8.19 4.36 10.37
C MET A 67 7.24 3.43 9.61
N LEU A 68 7.25 2.14 9.94
CA LEU A 68 6.42 1.12 9.31
C LEU A 68 4.93 1.35 9.63
N GLN A 69 4.60 1.74 10.86
CA GLN A 69 3.23 2.07 11.26
C GLN A 69 2.68 3.27 10.49
N ARG A 70 3.47 4.33 10.31
CA ARG A 70 3.06 5.48 9.48
C ARG A 70 2.79 5.08 8.03
N LYS A 71 3.64 4.23 7.45
CA LYS A 71 3.45 3.72 6.09
C LYS A 71 2.20 2.85 5.98
N ARG A 72 1.94 1.99 6.97
CA ARG A 72 0.72 1.18 7.04
C ARG A 72 -0.54 2.04 7.05
N LEU A 73 -0.55 3.12 7.84
CA LEU A 73 -1.68 4.05 7.87
C LEU A 73 -1.93 4.68 6.49
N GLN A 74 -0.88 5.11 5.79
CA GLN A 74 -1.00 5.68 4.44
C GLN A 74 -1.60 4.68 3.43
N ILE A 75 -1.18 3.41 3.48
CA ILE A 75 -1.74 2.36 2.62
C ILE A 75 -3.22 2.14 2.93
N GLN A 76 -3.59 2.07 4.21
CA GLN A 76 -4.98 1.90 4.63
C GLN A 76 -5.86 3.08 4.24
N GLU A 77 -5.38 4.32 4.38
CA GLU A 77 -6.10 5.51 3.95
C GLU A 77 -6.35 5.48 2.43
N LEU A 78 -5.34 5.16 1.63
CA LEU A 78 -5.47 5.06 0.18
C LEU A 78 -6.41 3.92 -0.23
N GLN A 79 -6.32 2.76 0.42
CA GLN A 79 -7.20 1.63 0.18
C GLN A 79 -8.67 2.02 0.43
N ASN A 80 -8.95 2.71 1.53
CA ASN A 80 -10.28 3.22 1.86
C ASN A 80 -10.77 4.24 0.84
N GLN A 81 -9.94 5.21 0.45
CA GLN A 81 -10.28 6.20 -0.57
C GLN A 81 -10.66 5.55 -1.89
N MET A 82 -9.88 4.55 -2.30
CA MET A 82 -10.20 3.75 -3.47
C MET A 82 -11.54 3.04 -3.29
N ILE A 83 -11.76 2.25 -2.23
CA ILE A 83 -13.04 1.54 -2.01
C ILE A 83 -14.25 2.49 -2.08
N LEU A 84 -14.14 3.69 -1.52
CA LEU A 84 -15.19 4.71 -1.57
C LEU A 84 -15.42 5.28 -2.97
N LEU A 85 -14.39 5.36 -3.81
CA LEU A 85 -14.55 5.80 -5.21
C LEU A 85 -15.28 4.77 -6.06
N ARG A 86 -15.21 3.47 -5.71
CA ARG A 86 -15.88 2.39 -6.44
C ARG A 86 -17.40 2.34 -6.22
N HIS A 87 -17.91 3.02 -5.20
CA HIS A 87 -19.30 2.93 -4.74
C HIS A 87 -20.08 4.22 -4.99
#